data_AF-A0A6A6P1Q4-F1
#
_entry.id   AF-A0A6A6P1Q4-F1
#
_cell.length_a   1.000
_cell.length_b   1.000
_cell.length_c   1.000
_cell.angle_alpha   90.00
_cell.angle_beta   90.00
_cell.angle_gamma   90.00
#
_symmetry.space_group_name_H-M   'P 1'
#
loop_
_entity.id
_entity.type
_entity.pdbx_description
1 polymer ?
#
loop_
_entity_poly.entity_id
_entity_poly.type
_entity_poly.pdbx_seq_one_letter_code
_entity_poly.pdbx_strand_id
1 'polypeptide(L)'
;MASVQSVQCFGKKKTATAVAHCKQGKGLVKVNGKPLALTEPQVLRFKVYEPILILGLDKFANVDIRVRVSGGGHTSQVYAIRQAIAKSIIAYYQKYVDEHSKNQLKQALVAYDRTLLVADNRRCEPKKFGGPGARARYQKSYR
;
A
#
# COMPACT_ATOMS: atom_id res chain seq x y z
N MET A 1 16.47 -27.58 4.57
CA MET A 1 16.79 -26.15 4.83
C MET A 1 15.63 -25.54 5.59
N ALA A 2 15.86 -24.92 6.75
CA ALA A 2 14.78 -24.27 7.49
C ALA A 2 14.15 -23.16 6.63
N SER A 3 12.82 -23.07 6.63
CA SER A 3 12.10 -22.03 5.90
C SER A 3 12.39 -20.67 6.54
N VAL A 4 12.82 -19.70 5.72
CA VAL A 4 13.06 -18.34 6.19
C VAL A 4 11.72 -17.73 6.63
N GLN A 5 11.71 -17.06 7.79
CA GLN A 5 10.55 -16.35 8.29
C GLN A 5 10.04 -15.36 7.24
N SER A 6 8.78 -15.52 6.84
CA SER A 6 8.18 -14.71 5.79
C SER A 6 6.69 -14.51 6.01
N VAL A 7 6.20 -13.37 5.51
CA VAL A 7 4.80 -12.97 5.52
C VAL A 7 4.46 -12.35 4.18
N GLN A 8 3.27 -12.66 3.68
CA GLN A 8 2.71 -12.05 2.49
C GLN A 8 1.49 -11.21 2.85
N CYS A 9 1.45 -9.99 2.35
CA CYS A 9 0.36 -9.03 2.60
C CYS A 9 -0.03 -8.33 1.30
N PHE A 10 -1.19 -7.69 1.30
CA PHE A 10 -1.64 -6.90 0.15
C PHE A 10 -2.20 -5.53 0.55
N GLY A 11 -1.94 -4.55 -0.32
CA GLY A 11 -2.56 -3.23 -0.35
C GLY A 11 -3.49 -3.10 -1.56
N LYS A 12 -4.56 -2.33 -1.41
CA LYS A 12 -5.57 -2.17 -2.47
C LYS A 12 -6.08 -0.74 -2.51
N LYS A 13 -6.01 -0.12 -3.69
CA LYS A 13 -6.58 1.22 -3.95
C LYS A 13 -7.19 1.22 -5.33
N LYS A 14 -8.50 1.50 -5.43
CA LYS A 14 -9.25 1.29 -6.68
C LYS A 14 -8.88 -0.11 -7.23
N THR A 15 -8.69 -0.24 -8.53
CA THR A 15 -8.31 -1.51 -9.18
C THR A 15 -6.84 -1.90 -9.01
N ALA A 16 -5.99 -1.06 -8.41
CA ALA A 16 -4.59 -1.39 -8.15
C ALA A 16 -4.47 -2.34 -6.95
N THR A 17 -3.70 -3.41 -7.15
CA THR A 17 -3.35 -4.39 -6.12
C THR A 17 -1.84 -4.50 -5.99
N ALA A 18 -1.33 -4.28 -4.78
CA ALA A 18 0.08 -4.41 -4.45
C ALA A 18 0.25 -5.56 -3.47
N VAL A 19 1.08 -6.53 -3.82
CA VAL A 19 1.41 -7.69 -3.00
C VAL A 19 2.82 -7.50 -2.46
N ALA A 20 2.96 -7.43 -1.14
CA ALA A 20 4.24 -7.30 -0.45
C ALA A 20 4.62 -8.64 0.17
N HIS A 21 5.80 -9.13 -0.17
CA HIS A 21 6.44 -10.28 0.45
C HIS A 21 7.55 -9.78 1.36
N CYS A 22 7.33 -9.88 2.68
CA CYS A 22 8.27 -9.51 3.72
C CYS A 22 8.97 -10.77 4.22
N LYS A 23 10.30 -10.75 4.32
CA LYS A 23 11.10 -11.86 4.85
C LYS A 23 12.22 -11.32 5.72
N GLN A 24 12.78 -12.14 6.61
CA GLN A 24 14.02 -11.79 7.31
C GLN A 24 15.12 -11.46 6.28
N GLY A 25 15.84 -10.36 6.50
CA GLY A 25 16.75 -9.79 5.51
C GLY A 25 17.65 -8.68 6.05
N LYS A 26 18.14 -7.82 5.14
CA LYS A 26 19.11 -6.74 5.41
C LYS A 26 18.54 -5.33 5.20
N GLY A 27 17.22 -5.19 5.11
CA GLY A 27 16.56 -3.90 4.91
C GLY A 27 16.31 -3.51 3.45
N LEU A 28 16.32 -4.46 2.52
CA LEU A 28 16.12 -4.17 1.10
C LEU A 28 14.63 -4.01 0.77
N VAL A 29 14.22 -2.81 0.36
CA VAL A 29 12.85 -2.55 -0.13
C VAL A 29 12.83 -2.33 -1.64
N LYS A 30 12.12 -3.21 -2.37
CA LYS A 30 12.03 -3.19 -3.83
C LYS A 30 10.58 -3.22 -4.31
N VAL A 31 10.27 -2.45 -5.35
CA VAL A 31 8.98 -2.44 -6.04
C VAL A 31 9.19 -2.87 -7.49
N ASN A 32 8.52 -3.93 -7.93
CA ASN A 32 8.62 -4.48 -9.28
C ASN A 32 10.06 -4.78 -9.76
N GLY A 33 10.97 -5.09 -8.83
CA GLY A 33 12.38 -5.35 -9.11
C GLY A 33 13.28 -4.12 -9.06
N LYS A 34 12.72 -2.91 -8.98
CA LYS A 34 13.46 -1.65 -8.82
C LYS A 34 13.53 -1.23 -7.35
N PRO A 35 14.56 -0.50 -6.91
CA PRO A 35 14.59 0.11 -5.57
C PRO A 35 13.42 1.05 -5.33
N LEU A 36 12.99 1.19 -4.07
CA LEU A 36 11.90 2.09 -3.67
C LEU A 36 12.11 3.54 -4.13
N ALA A 37 13.37 3.98 -4.15
CA ALA A 37 13.79 5.31 -4.58
C ALA A 37 13.50 5.61 -6.05
N LEU A 38 13.26 4.60 -6.90
CA LEU A 38 12.94 4.78 -8.30
C LEU A 38 11.43 4.66 -8.57
N THR A 39 10.59 4.74 -7.54
CA THR A 39 9.14 4.73 -7.72
C THR A 39 8.69 5.99 -8.45
N GLU A 40 7.86 5.80 -9.48
CA GLU A 40 7.23 6.84 -10.26
C GLU A 40 5.75 6.99 -9.88
N PRO A 41 5.19 8.21 -9.92
CA PRO A 41 5.82 9.48 -10.28
C PRO A 41 6.65 10.05 -9.11
N GLN A 42 7.71 10.80 -9.42
CA GLN A 42 8.65 11.32 -8.43
C GLN A 42 7.97 12.21 -7.37
N VAL A 43 6.97 12.99 -7.75
CA VAL A 43 6.19 13.86 -6.85
C VAL A 43 5.49 13.06 -5.74
N LEU A 44 5.06 11.83 -6.02
CA LEU A 44 4.37 10.97 -5.06
C LEU A 44 5.30 10.01 -4.31
N ARG A 45 6.61 10.10 -4.53
CA ARG A 45 7.58 9.18 -3.93
C ARG A 45 7.56 9.23 -2.41
N PHE A 46 7.39 10.42 -1.84
CA PHE A 46 7.26 10.59 -0.39
C PHE A 46 6.07 9.81 0.20
N LYS A 47 4.97 9.63 -0.54
CA LYS A 47 3.83 8.80 -0.09
C LYS A 47 4.21 7.35 0.13
N VAL A 48 5.17 6.83 -0.64
CA VAL A 48 5.65 5.46 -0.45
C VAL A 48 6.59 5.36 0.77
N TYR A 49 7.33 6.43 1.06
CA TYR A 49 8.26 6.50 2.20
C TYR A 49 7.59 6.74 3.55
N GLU A 50 6.38 7.31 3.58
CA GLU A 50 5.63 7.56 4.83
C GLU A 50 5.67 6.41 5.85
N PRO A 51 5.34 5.14 5.53
CA PRO A 51 5.40 4.06 6.52
C PRO A 51 6.81 3.81 7.08
N ILE A 52 7.86 4.09 6.30
CA ILE A 52 9.25 3.93 6.75
C ILE A 52 9.65 5.09 7.68
N LEU A 53 9.27 6.31 7.31
CA LEU A 53 9.57 7.50 8.11
C LEU A 53 8.80 7.54 9.43
N ILE A 54 7.55 7.06 9.45
CA ILE A 54 6.71 7.04 10.66
C ILE A 54 7.22 6.02 11.68
N LEU A 55 7.64 4.84 11.22
CA LEU A 55 8.04 3.74 12.10
C LEU A 55 9.52 3.76 12.48
N GLY A 56 10.35 4.51 11.73
CA GLY A 56 11.80 4.52 11.88
C GLY A 56 12.49 3.48 10.99
N LEU A 57 13.71 3.80 10.55
CA LEU A 57 14.52 2.93 9.68
C LEU A 57 14.99 1.65 10.39
N ASP A 58 15.11 1.70 11.72
CA ASP A 58 15.52 0.60 12.59
C ASP A 58 14.58 -0.61 12.45
N LYS A 59 13.26 -0.37 12.33
CA LYS A 59 12.26 -1.44 12.19
C LYS A 59 12.38 -2.18 10.86
N PHE A 60 12.96 -1.55 9.84
CA PHE A 60 13.13 -2.15 8.52
C PHE A 60 14.50 -2.82 8.34
N ALA A 61 15.48 -2.57 9.21
CA ALA A 61 16.85 -3.07 9.06
C ALA A 61 16.93 -4.62 8.97
N ASN A 62 16.03 -5.31 9.66
CA ASN A 62 16.02 -6.78 9.77
C ASN A 62 15.15 -7.48 8.71
N VAL A 63 14.48 -6.72 7.84
CA VAL A 63 13.49 -7.27 6.89
C VAL A 63 13.73 -6.82 5.46
N ASP A 64 13.61 -7.75 4.52
CA ASP A 64 13.56 -7.44 3.10
C ASP A 64 12.11 -7.47 2.62
N ILE A 65 11.69 -6.41 1.91
CA ILE A 65 10.33 -6.26 1.39
C ILE A 65 10.37 -6.20 -0.13
N ARG A 66 9.76 -7.18 -0.78
CA ARG A 66 9.56 -7.19 -2.23
C ARG A 66 8.08 -6.96 -2.54
N VAL A 67 7.78 -5.87 -3.23
CA VAL A 67 6.43 -5.51 -3.65
C VAL A 67 6.25 -5.76 -5.14
N ARG A 68 5.16 -6.44 -5.51
CA ARG A 68 4.68 -6.57 -6.90
C ARG A 68 3.34 -5.86 -7.03
N VAL A 69 3.18 -5.07 -8.08
CA VAL A 69 1.95 -4.27 -8.28
C VAL A 69 1.41 -4.48 -9.67
N SER A 70 0.09 -4.61 -9.76
CA SER A 70 -0.67 -4.73 -11.01
C SER A 70 -1.97 -3.93 -10.94
N GLY A 71 -2.47 -3.52 -12.11
CA GLY A 71 -3.73 -2.80 -12.27
C GLY A 71 -3.70 -1.34 -11.82
N GLY A 72 -4.83 -0.65 -12.03
CA GLY A 72 -4.99 0.78 -11.74
C GLY A 72 -4.05 1.68 -12.55
N GLY A 73 -3.92 2.94 -12.11
CA GLY A 73 -2.94 3.90 -12.64
C GLY A 73 -1.89 4.31 -11.60
N HIS A 74 -0.97 5.18 -12.00
CA HIS A 74 0.19 5.62 -11.21
C HIS A 74 -0.15 5.99 -9.75
N THR A 75 -1.12 6.87 -9.55
CA THR A 75 -1.51 7.32 -8.20
C THR A 75 -2.08 6.18 -7.36
N SER A 76 -3.02 5.40 -7.90
CA SER A 76 -3.59 4.26 -7.18
C SER A 76 -2.56 3.20 -6.83
N GLN A 77 -1.58 2.95 -7.70
CA GLN A 77 -0.49 2.01 -7.43
C GLN A 77 0.37 2.48 -6.26
N VAL A 78 0.76 3.76 -6.22
CA VAL A 78 1.52 4.35 -5.10
C VAL A 78 0.82 4.14 -3.76
N TYR A 79 -0.48 4.46 -3.69
CA TYR A 79 -1.26 4.25 -2.45
C TYR A 79 -1.38 2.76 -2.08
N ALA A 80 -1.52 1.87 -3.07
CA ALA A 80 -1.54 0.43 -2.81
C ALA A 80 -0.18 -0.08 -2.29
N ILE A 81 0.95 0.39 -2.83
CA ILE A 81 2.30 0.04 -2.38
C ILE A 81 2.51 0.50 -0.94
N ARG A 82 2.24 1.76 -0.66
CA ARG A 82 2.32 2.37 0.67
C ARG A 82 1.56 1.51 1.69
N GLN A 83 0.32 1.14 1.37
CA GLN A 83 -0.51 0.30 2.22
C GLN A 83 0.07 -1.12 2.40
N ALA A 84 0.60 -1.72 1.33
CA ALA A 84 1.17 -3.07 1.39
C ALA A 84 2.42 -3.10 2.28
N ILE A 85 3.29 -2.08 2.20
CA ILE A 85 4.48 -1.95 3.05
C ILE A 85 4.07 -1.84 4.52
N ALA A 86 3.16 -0.92 4.86
CA ALA A 86 2.68 -0.71 6.23
C ALA A 86 2.04 -1.98 6.83
N LYS A 87 1.23 -2.71 6.06
CA LYS A 87 0.66 -3.98 6.52
C LYS A 87 1.70 -5.07 6.70
N SER A 88 2.67 -5.15 5.79
CA SER A 88 3.67 -6.21 5.79
C SER A 88 4.56 -6.17 7.03
N ILE A 89 4.93 -4.97 7.50
CA ILE A 89 5.74 -4.82 8.71
C ILE A 89 4.95 -5.18 9.98
N ILE A 90 3.69 -4.72 10.09
CA ILE A 90 2.82 -5.10 11.22
C ILE A 90 2.62 -6.62 11.26
N ALA A 91 2.34 -7.23 10.11
CA ALA A 91 2.08 -8.66 10.05
C ALA A 91 3.35 -9.48 10.34
N TYR A 92 4.53 -8.95 10.03
CA TYR A 92 5.80 -9.56 10.43
C TYR A 92 5.97 -9.53 11.95
N TYR A 93 5.79 -8.37 12.57
CA TYR A 93 5.90 -8.20 14.02
C TYR A 93 4.86 -9.04 14.79
N GLN A 94 3.64 -9.12 14.25
CA GLN A 94 2.56 -9.97 14.78
C GLN A 94 2.96 -11.45 14.89
N LYS A 95 3.75 -11.95 13.94
CA LYS A 95 4.06 -13.37 13.82
C LYS A 95 5.40 -13.75 14.43
N TYR A 96 6.39 -12.85 14.41
CA TYR A 96 7.78 -13.20 14.68
C TYR A 96 8.48 -12.34 15.75
N VAL A 97 7.85 -11.29 16.27
CA VAL A 97 8.48 -10.41 17.27
C VAL A 97 7.68 -10.44 18.57
N ASP A 98 6.70 -9.55 18.75
CA ASP A 98 5.85 -9.50 19.93
C ASP A 98 4.59 -8.63 19.70
N GLU A 99 3.55 -8.86 20.50
CA GLU A 99 2.26 -8.18 20.37
C GLU A 99 2.32 -6.70 20.80
N HIS A 100 3.19 -6.36 21.75
CA HIS A 100 3.32 -5.00 22.29
C HIS A 100 3.91 -4.05 21.24
N SER A 101 5.06 -4.41 20.66
CA SER A 101 5.69 -3.69 19.55
C SER A 101 4.74 -3.56 18.38
N LYS A 102 4.03 -4.64 18.01
CA LYS A 102 3.04 -4.59 16.94
C LYS A 102 1.93 -3.57 17.23
N ASN A 103 1.44 -3.49 18.47
CA ASN A 103 0.41 -2.50 18.84
C ASN A 103 0.93 -1.07 18.82
N GLN A 104 2.19 -0.83 19.23
CA GLN A 104 2.84 0.47 19.09
C GLN A 104 2.95 0.90 17.61
N LEU A 105 3.44 0.03 16.73
CA LEU A 105 3.54 0.30 15.29
C LEU A 105 2.17 0.59 14.67
N LYS A 106 1.16 -0.19 15.05
CA LYS A 106 -0.22 0.00 14.60
C LYS A 106 -0.76 1.37 15.04
N GLN A 107 -0.54 1.76 16.30
CA GLN A 107 -1.00 3.03 16.83
C GLN A 107 -0.33 4.21 16.13
N ALA A 108 0.99 4.16 15.90
CA ALA A 108 1.73 5.19 15.17
C ALA A 108 1.21 5.38 13.73
N LEU A 109 0.97 4.28 13.01
CA LEU A 109 0.44 4.34 11.64
C LEU A 109 -1.00 4.84 11.58
N VAL A 110 -1.87 4.41 12.50
CA VAL A 110 -3.27 4.84 12.55
C VAL A 110 -3.39 6.32 12.95
N ALA A 111 -2.55 6.78 13.87
CA ALA A 111 -2.51 8.19 14.28
C ALA A 111 -2.17 9.13 13.12
N TYR A 112 -1.26 8.70 12.22
CA TYR A 112 -0.96 9.46 11.00
C TYR A 112 -2.06 9.34 9.94
N ASP A 113 -2.41 8.10 9.55
CA ASP A 113 -3.39 7.86 8.50
C ASP A 113 -3.92 6.42 8.56
N ARG A 114 -5.20 6.28 8.92
CA ARG A 114 -5.91 4.99 8.96
C ARG A 114 -5.82 4.21 7.64
N THR A 115 -5.69 4.89 6.49
CA THR A 115 -5.65 4.25 5.18
C THR A 115 -4.35 3.49 4.90
N LEU A 116 -3.31 3.68 5.72
CA LEU A 116 -2.10 2.86 5.72
C LEU A 116 -2.39 1.39 6.03
N LEU A 117 -3.41 1.13 6.85
CA LEU A 117 -3.80 -0.22 7.25
C LEU A 117 -5.13 -0.63 6.65
N VAL A 118 -6.12 0.26 6.60
CA VAL A 118 -7.45 -0.05 6.08
C VAL A 118 -7.58 0.42 4.64
N ALA A 119 -8.05 -0.45 3.74
CA ALA A 119 -8.16 -0.08 2.32
C ALA A 119 -9.31 0.92 2.10
N ASP A 120 -9.09 1.87 1.19
CA ASP A 120 -10.16 2.78 0.72
C ASP A 120 -11.21 1.97 -0.05
N ASN A 121 -12.46 2.04 0.41
CA ASN A 121 -13.59 1.27 -0.13
C ASN A 121 -14.12 1.84 -1.46
N ARG A 122 -13.76 3.08 -1.84
CA ARG A 122 -14.35 3.76 -3.00
C ARG A 122 -14.08 3.05 -4.33
N ARG A 123 -15.11 2.99 -5.17
CA ARG A 123 -15.13 2.37 -6.51
C ARG A 123 -15.87 3.27 -7.49
N CYS A 124 -15.60 3.11 -8.78
CA CYS A 124 -16.36 3.81 -9.81
C CYS A 124 -17.78 3.24 -9.85
N GLU A 125 -18.77 4.12 -9.72
CA GLU A 125 -20.18 3.76 -9.94
C GLU A 125 -20.40 3.41 -11.43
N PRO A 126 -21.24 2.42 -11.74
CA PRO A 126 -21.58 2.09 -13.12
C PRO A 126 -22.20 3.27 -13.88
N LYS A 127 -21.89 3.40 -15.16
CA LYS A 127 -22.58 4.34 -16.07
C LYS A 127 -24.04 3.91 -16.25
N LYS A 128 -24.97 4.86 -16.21
CA LYS A 128 -26.39 4.65 -16.52
C LYS A 128 -26.70 5.21 -17.92
N PHE A 129 -27.75 4.71 -18.56
CA PHE A 129 -28.20 5.22 -19.87
C PHE A 129 -28.63 6.70 -19.78
N GLY A 130 -28.67 7.41 -20.91
CA GLY A 130 -29.17 8.79 -20.97
C GLY A 130 -28.18 9.87 -20.50
N GLY A 131 -26.88 9.59 -20.54
CA GLY A 131 -25.82 10.57 -20.32
C GLY A 131 -24.42 9.94 -20.40
N PRO A 132 -23.36 10.75 -20.29
CA PRO A 132 -22.00 10.25 -20.44
C PRO A 132 -21.48 9.50 -19.19
N GLY A 133 -22.02 9.76 -18.00
CA GLY A 133 -21.48 9.25 -16.72
C GLY A 133 -22.50 8.56 -15.81
N ALA A 134 -22.07 8.20 -14.61
CA ALA A 134 -22.92 7.53 -13.61
C ALA A 134 -24.14 8.36 -13.21
N ARG A 135 -23.98 9.68 -13.14
CA ARG A 135 -25.02 10.65 -12.71
C ARG A 135 -25.28 11.76 -13.73
N ALA A 136 -24.35 11.99 -14.66
CA ALA A 136 -24.49 13.02 -15.70
C ALA A 136 -25.60 12.62 -16.69
N ARG A 137 -26.39 13.60 -17.14
CA ARG A 137 -27.44 13.45 -18.15
C ARG A 137 -27.10 14.30 -19.39
N TYR A 138 -27.55 13.87 -20.56
CA TYR A 138 -27.43 14.71 -21.76
C TYR A 138 -28.30 15.96 -21.64
N GLN A 139 -27.84 17.08 -22.19
CA GLN A 139 -28.58 18.33 -22.23
C GLN A 139 -29.82 18.18 -23.11
N LYS A 140 -30.96 18.75 -22.67
CA LYS A 140 -32.22 18.79 -23.42
C LYS A 140 -32.48 20.23 -23.90
N SER A 141 -32.98 20.39 -25.12
CA SER A 141 -33.31 21.69 -25.72
C SER A 141 -34.74 22.17 -25.44
N TYR A 142 -35.63 21.27 -24.98
CA TYR A 142 -37.05 21.55 -24.66
C TYR A 142 -37.87 22.21 -25.78
N ARG A 143 -37.39 22.11 -27.02
CA ARG A 143 -38.09 22.62 -28.21
C ARG A 143 -38.94 21.51 -28.83
#